data_AF-W6KP36-F1
#
_entry.id   AF-W6KP36-F1
#
_cell.length_a   1.000
_cell.length_b   1.000
_cell.length_c   1.000
_cell.angle_alpha   90.00
_cell.angle_beta   90.00
_cell.angle_gamma   90.00
#
_symmetry.space_group_name_H-M   'P 1'
#
loop_
_entity.id
_entity.type
_entity.pdbx_description
1 polymer ?
#
loop_
_entity_poly.entity_id
_entity_poly.type
_entity_poly.pdbx_seq_one_letter_code
_entity_poly.pdbx_strand_id
1 'polypeptide(L)'
;MLQDDCQKNCKVNSEVFEYVFNAVPFKGDTAAYNRQLGIAHFEFLAEKIDLGLADLSFYILAFYLKCSSALPYHISEACFVSGLSQALSPDDKVSPENEYAGAFRALRSAVRKTHHQILHNEVDLIKFYNFLYMWCLRNNRASDRTTVAMELWELFFTEDSSSMECDNYKHYVCFRNLRNWIAFVGTNSFAENFSISADLWHQLFYFAKLESYETYSTSDSWPLALDSFVEWSKQGQSEENNMERY
;
A
#
# COMPACT_ATOMS: atom_id res chain seq x y z
N MET A 1 11.94 38.42 -1.21
CA MET A 1 11.33 37.70 -2.35
C MET A 1 11.29 36.19 -2.12
N LEU A 2 12.39 35.44 -2.13
CA LEU A 2 12.34 33.96 -1.93
C LEU A 2 11.75 33.51 -0.57
N GLN A 3 11.89 34.32 0.48
CA GLN A 3 11.44 33.97 1.84
C GLN A 3 9.92 34.18 2.03
N ASP A 4 9.32 35.15 1.33
CA ASP A 4 7.89 35.47 1.40
C ASP A 4 7.03 34.44 0.65
N ASP A 5 7.52 33.96 -0.51
CA ASP A 5 6.81 32.95 -1.32
C ASP A 5 6.78 31.58 -0.62
N CYS A 6 7.86 31.21 0.09
CA CYS A 6 7.93 29.97 0.86
C CYS A 6 6.95 29.98 2.05
N GLN A 7 6.85 31.09 2.78
CA GLN A 7 5.90 31.23 3.89
C GLN A 7 4.45 31.21 3.41
N LYS A 8 4.17 31.83 2.27
CA LYS A 8 2.82 31.87 1.68
C LYS A 8 2.36 30.49 1.19
N ASN A 9 3.23 29.73 0.53
CA ASN A 9 2.90 28.37 0.07
C ASN A 9 2.71 27.38 1.23
N CYS A 10 3.53 27.49 2.29
CA CYS A 10 3.35 26.70 3.50
C CYS A 10 1.98 26.94 4.15
N LYS A 11 1.56 28.21 4.21
CA LYS A 11 0.25 28.60 4.76
C LYS A 11 -0.91 28.00 3.96
N VAL A 12 -0.89 28.13 2.63
CA VAL A 12 -1.94 27.57 1.76
C VAL A 12 -2.03 26.05 1.88
N ASN A 13 -0.89 25.35 1.94
CA ASN A 13 -0.88 23.90 2.09
C ASN A 13 -1.45 23.44 3.44
N SER A 14 -1.16 24.15 4.53
CA SER A 14 -1.79 23.92 5.84
C SER A 14 -3.28 24.20 5.81
N GLU A 15 -3.75 25.19 5.06
CA GLU A 15 -5.19 25.46 4.88
C GLU A 15 -5.89 24.30 4.13
N VAL A 16 -5.25 23.72 3.12
CA VAL A 16 -5.78 22.51 2.44
C VAL A 16 -5.85 21.32 3.40
N PHE A 17 -4.83 21.14 4.25
CA PHE A 17 -4.86 20.10 5.29
C PHE A 17 -6.05 20.32 6.24
N GLU A 18 -6.23 21.56 6.73
CA GLU A 18 -7.33 21.91 7.61
C GLU A 18 -8.70 21.71 6.96
N TYR A 19 -8.82 21.98 5.66
CA TYR A 19 -10.03 21.72 4.91
C TYR A 19 -10.42 20.23 4.95
N VAL A 20 -9.45 19.33 4.78
CA VAL A 20 -9.66 17.87 4.87
C VAL A 20 -9.90 17.44 6.31
N PHE A 21 -9.11 17.96 7.26
CA PHE A 21 -9.21 17.62 8.69
C PHE A 21 -10.58 17.98 9.28
N ASN A 22 -11.14 19.12 8.89
CA ASN A 22 -12.44 19.59 9.40
C ASN A 22 -13.65 19.02 8.64
N ALA A 23 -13.44 18.27 7.55
CA ALA A 23 -14.53 17.66 6.78
C ALA A 23 -15.26 16.55 7.55
N VAL A 24 -14.61 15.98 8.58
CA VAL A 24 -15.15 14.88 9.38
C VAL A 24 -15.25 15.30 10.84
N PRO A 25 -16.47 15.39 11.41
CA PRO A 25 -16.63 15.81 12.80
C PRO A 25 -16.08 14.74 13.75
N PHE A 26 -14.98 15.05 14.43
CA PHE A 26 -14.45 14.21 15.50
C PHE A 26 -15.38 14.24 16.73
N LYS A 27 -15.84 13.07 17.17
CA LYS A 27 -16.42 12.88 18.50
C LYS A 27 -15.30 12.48 19.48
N GLY A 28 -14.57 13.45 20.03
CA GLY A 28 -13.55 13.16 21.05
C GLY A 28 -12.59 14.32 21.34
N ASP A 29 -12.11 14.38 22.59
CA ASP A 29 -11.32 15.46 23.19
C ASP A 29 -9.80 15.28 22.98
N THR A 30 -9.36 14.99 21.74
CA THR A 30 -7.94 14.72 21.39
C THR A 30 -7.26 15.91 20.71
N ALA A 31 -7.64 17.12 21.11
CA ALA A 31 -7.36 18.37 20.40
C ALA A 31 -5.94 18.96 20.54
N ALA A 32 -4.89 18.19 20.89
CA ALA A 32 -3.57 18.84 21.12
C ALA A 32 -2.31 18.12 20.63
N TYR A 33 -2.28 16.79 20.47
CA TYR A 33 -0.98 16.12 20.36
C TYR A 33 -0.63 15.41 19.06
N ASN A 34 -1.53 15.28 18.08
CA ASN A 34 -1.16 14.73 16.77
C ASN A 34 -2.14 15.19 15.66
N ARG A 35 -1.86 16.32 14.99
CA ARG A 35 -2.61 16.76 13.78
C ARG A 35 -2.36 15.76 12.65
N GLN A 36 -3.28 14.81 12.50
CA GLN A 36 -3.16 13.68 11.57
C GLN A 36 -4.51 13.34 10.95
N LEU A 37 -4.49 12.96 9.66
CA LEU A 37 -5.62 12.36 8.97
C LEU A 37 -5.57 10.85 9.17
N GLY A 38 -6.53 10.30 9.89
CA GLY A 38 -6.76 8.85 9.99
C GLY A 38 -7.85 8.36 9.02
N ILE A 39 -8.18 7.05 9.10
CA ILE A 39 -9.16 6.35 8.26
C ILE A 39 -10.47 7.13 8.05
N ALA A 40 -10.97 7.79 9.10
CA ALA A 40 -12.21 8.57 9.03
C ALA A 40 -12.21 9.65 7.93
N HIS A 41 -11.04 10.18 7.54
CA HIS A 41 -10.90 11.20 6.49
C HIS A 41 -10.61 10.63 5.10
N PHE A 42 -10.30 9.34 5.00
CA PHE A 42 -9.76 8.78 3.77
C PHE A 42 -10.78 8.77 2.64
N GLU A 43 -12.06 8.53 2.94
CA GLU A 43 -13.14 8.62 1.96
C GLU A 43 -13.23 10.02 1.34
N PHE A 44 -13.30 11.06 2.17
CA PHE A 44 -13.35 12.45 1.70
C PHE A 44 -12.09 12.83 0.90
N LEU A 45 -10.90 12.46 1.40
CA LEU A 45 -9.65 12.77 0.70
C LEU A 45 -9.53 12.04 -0.64
N ALA A 46 -9.90 10.76 -0.68
CA ALA A 46 -9.89 9.96 -1.90
C ALA A 46 -10.87 10.53 -2.94
N GLU A 47 -12.07 10.94 -2.51
CA GLU A 47 -13.05 11.61 -3.37
C GLU A 47 -12.49 12.90 -3.98
N LYS A 48 -11.88 13.77 -3.16
CA LYS A 48 -11.35 15.06 -3.65
C LYS A 48 -10.18 14.88 -4.64
N ILE A 49 -9.35 13.85 -4.46
CA ILE A 49 -8.21 13.56 -5.36
C ILE A 49 -8.65 12.70 -6.55
N ASP A 50 -9.85 12.11 -6.53
CA ASP A 50 -10.35 11.14 -7.51
C ASP A 50 -9.46 9.87 -7.56
N LEU A 51 -9.34 9.23 -6.38
CA LEU A 51 -8.63 7.98 -6.13
C LEU A 51 -9.57 6.89 -5.60
N GLY A 52 -9.24 5.63 -5.85
CA GLY A 52 -9.94 4.47 -5.29
C GLY A 52 -9.41 4.09 -3.91
N LEU A 53 -10.31 3.66 -3.02
CA LEU A 53 -9.94 2.97 -1.77
C LEU A 53 -9.89 1.44 -1.92
N ALA A 54 -10.45 0.90 -3.00
CA ALA A 54 -10.47 -0.52 -3.31
C ALA A 54 -9.25 -0.99 -4.13
N ASP A 55 -8.28 -0.10 -4.38
CA ASP A 55 -7.04 -0.33 -5.12
C ASP A 55 -5.82 0.25 -4.41
N LEU A 56 -4.63 0.16 -5.02
CA LEU A 56 -3.41 0.68 -4.38
C LEU A 56 -3.20 2.20 -4.59
N SER A 57 -4.12 2.91 -5.24
CA SER A 57 -3.93 4.33 -5.57
C SER A 57 -3.80 5.22 -4.32
N PHE A 58 -4.62 4.97 -3.29
CA PHE A 58 -4.49 5.69 -2.01
C PHE A 58 -3.21 5.32 -1.24
N TYR A 59 -2.73 4.09 -1.38
CA TYR A 59 -1.45 3.66 -0.81
C TYR A 59 -0.27 4.33 -1.51
N ILE A 60 -0.36 4.55 -2.82
CA ILE A 60 0.63 5.32 -3.59
C ILE A 60 0.62 6.79 -3.15
N LEU A 61 -0.55 7.37 -2.85
CA LEU A 61 -0.61 8.70 -2.23
C LEU A 61 0.17 8.72 -0.91
N ALA A 62 -0.10 7.77 -0.01
CA ALA A 62 0.60 7.69 1.27
C ALA A 62 2.13 7.49 1.09
N PHE A 63 2.53 6.68 0.10
CA PHE A 63 3.93 6.48 -0.27
C PHE A 63 4.59 7.76 -0.80
N TYR A 64 3.91 8.48 -1.70
CA TYR A 64 4.35 9.77 -2.24
C TYR A 64 4.53 10.82 -1.13
N LEU A 65 3.58 10.89 -0.19
CA LEU A 65 3.62 11.75 0.98
C LEU A 65 4.67 11.32 2.02
N LYS A 66 5.34 10.17 1.81
CA LYS A 66 6.35 9.59 2.71
C LYS A 66 5.80 9.38 4.12
N CYS A 67 4.60 8.79 4.21
CA CYS A 67 3.97 8.52 5.50
C CYS A 67 4.83 7.58 6.36
N SER A 68 4.83 7.80 7.68
CA SER A 68 5.63 7.04 8.63
C SER A 68 4.94 5.75 9.08
N SER A 69 5.74 4.73 9.39
CA SER A 69 5.28 3.50 10.05
C SER A 69 4.87 3.69 11.52
N ALA A 70 4.99 4.88 12.10
CA ALA A 70 4.72 5.10 13.52
C ALA A 70 3.25 4.79 13.90
N LEU A 71 2.31 5.14 13.03
CA LEU A 71 0.89 4.86 13.21
C LEU A 71 0.30 4.34 11.89
N PRO A 72 -0.32 3.14 11.89
CA PRO A 72 -0.86 2.58 10.67
C PRO A 72 -2.05 3.40 10.18
N TYR A 73 -2.15 3.64 8.88
CA TYR A 73 -3.24 4.42 8.27
C TYR A 73 -3.38 5.85 8.81
N HIS A 74 -2.27 6.51 9.08
CA HIS A 74 -2.23 7.93 9.45
C HIS A 74 -1.35 8.74 8.50
N ILE A 75 -1.81 9.94 8.16
CA ILE A 75 -1.07 10.95 7.40
C ILE A 75 -0.90 12.18 8.29
N SER A 76 0.33 12.49 8.69
CA SER A 76 0.60 13.69 9.48
C SER A 76 0.46 14.96 8.64
N GLU A 77 0.12 16.09 9.27
CA GLU A 77 0.14 17.40 8.62
C GLU A 77 1.49 17.67 7.94
N ALA A 78 2.62 17.36 8.60
CA ALA A 78 3.94 17.57 8.05
C ALA A 78 4.16 16.79 6.74
N CYS A 79 3.75 15.52 6.70
CA CYS A 79 3.80 14.70 5.48
C CYS A 79 2.90 15.28 4.37
N PHE A 80 1.66 15.65 4.73
CA PHE A 80 0.70 16.19 3.77
C PHE A 80 1.17 17.52 3.17
N VAL A 81 1.55 18.48 4.01
CA VAL A 81 2.00 19.82 3.59
C VAL A 81 3.28 19.72 2.77
N SER A 82 4.24 18.88 3.19
CA SER A 82 5.48 18.67 2.45
C SER A 82 5.24 18.01 1.09
N GLY A 83 4.37 17.01 1.03
CA GLY A 83 4.04 16.32 -0.22
C GLY A 83 3.23 17.19 -1.17
N LEU A 84 2.24 17.94 -0.67
CA LEU A 84 1.49 18.90 -1.48
C LEU A 84 2.40 20.00 -2.04
N SER A 85 3.34 20.51 -1.25
CA SER A 85 4.34 21.47 -1.74
C SER A 85 5.20 20.92 -2.87
N GLN A 86 5.45 19.61 -2.91
CA GLN A 86 6.22 18.96 -3.99
C GLN A 86 5.34 18.67 -5.21
N ALA A 87 4.02 18.56 -5.03
CA ALA A 87 3.08 18.27 -6.11
C ALA A 87 2.72 19.54 -6.90
N LEU A 88 2.64 20.69 -6.21
CA LEU A 88 2.23 21.96 -6.79
C LEU A 88 3.27 22.54 -7.75
N SER A 89 2.80 22.98 -8.91
CA SER A 89 3.50 23.84 -9.84
C SER A 89 3.29 25.32 -9.47
N PRO A 90 4.20 26.24 -9.83
CA PRO A 90 4.00 27.69 -9.64
C PRO A 90 2.71 28.23 -10.29
N ASP A 91 2.21 27.57 -11.33
CA ASP A 91 1.00 27.97 -12.07
C ASP A 91 -0.30 27.43 -11.47
N ASP A 92 -0.21 26.54 -10.46
CA ASP A 92 -1.39 25.94 -9.84
C ASP A 92 -2.14 26.98 -9.00
N LYS A 93 -3.39 27.24 -9.40
CA LYS A 93 -4.30 28.12 -8.65
C LYS A 93 -4.95 27.35 -7.51
N VAL A 94 -4.46 27.58 -6.30
CA VAL A 94 -5.04 27.02 -5.07
C VAL A 94 -5.84 28.10 -4.36
N SER A 95 -7.15 27.90 -4.23
CA SER A 95 -8.07 28.85 -3.57
C SER A 95 -9.17 28.11 -2.80
N PRO A 96 -9.58 28.61 -1.63
CA PRO A 96 -10.73 28.08 -0.90
C PRO A 96 -12.05 28.21 -1.67
N GLU A 97 -12.20 29.20 -2.54
CA GLU A 97 -13.44 29.48 -3.29
C GLU A 97 -13.87 28.33 -4.20
N ASN A 98 -12.91 27.51 -4.62
CA ASN A 98 -13.14 26.32 -5.43
C ASN A 98 -12.72 25.06 -4.67
N GLU A 99 -12.89 25.07 -3.35
CA GLU A 99 -12.60 23.94 -2.45
C GLU A 99 -11.20 23.36 -2.66
N TYR A 100 -10.22 24.21 -2.96
CA TYR A 100 -8.84 23.79 -3.21
C TYR A 100 -8.65 22.76 -4.34
N ALA A 101 -9.57 22.69 -5.32
CA ALA A 101 -9.51 21.71 -6.41
C ALA A 101 -8.16 21.66 -7.18
N GLY A 102 -7.45 22.79 -7.28
CA GLY A 102 -6.10 22.84 -7.86
C GLY A 102 -5.08 22.00 -7.08
N ALA A 103 -5.12 22.04 -5.75
CA ALA A 103 -4.25 21.24 -4.88
C ALA A 103 -4.50 19.73 -5.04
N PHE A 104 -5.77 19.33 -5.06
CA PHE A 104 -6.13 17.93 -5.22
C PHE A 104 -5.78 17.39 -6.62
N ARG A 105 -5.92 18.21 -7.67
CA ARG A 105 -5.46 17.87 -9.03
C ARG A 105 -3.95 17.67 -9.09
N ALA A 106 -3.18 18.51 -8.39
CA ALA A 106 -1.73 18.38 -8.31
C ALA A 106 -1.34 17.06 -7.63
N LEU A 107 -1.97 16.74 -6.49
CA LEU A 107 -1.75 15.45 -5.81
C LEU A 107 -2.12 14.26 -6.70
N ARG A 108 -3.24 14.31 -7.41
CA ARG A 108 -3.64 13.25 -8.35
C ARG A 108 -2.60 13.03 -9.44
N SER A 109 -2.08 14.12 -10.01
CA SER A 109 -1.02 14.07 -11.02
C SER A 109 0.27 13.49 -10.47
N ALA A 110 0.62 13.84 -9.22
CA ALA A 110 1.77 13.26 -8.53
C ALA A 110 1.61 11.76 -8.29
N VAL A 111 0.43 11.30 -7.82
CA VAL A 111 0.12 9.87 -7.64
C VAL A 111 0.25 9.10 -8.95
N ARG A 112 -0.31 9.62 -10.05
CA ARG A 112 -0.16 9.02 -11.39
C ARG A 112 1.30 8.90 -11.79
N LYS A 113 2.09 9.95 -11.60
CA LYS A 113 3.53 9.93 -11.92
C LYS A 113 4.29 8.92 -11.07
N THR A 114 4.01 8.86 -9.76
CA THR A 114 4.61 7.88 -8.85
C THR A 114 4.23 6.46 -9.22
N HIS A 115 2.98 6.21 -9.60
CA HIS A 115 2.53 4.91 -10.09
C HIS A 115 3.32 4.44 -11.32
N HIS A 116 3.46 5.30 -12.34
CA HIS A 116 4.28 4.98 -13.52
C HIS A 116 5.73 4.69 -13.14
N GLN A 117 6.31 5.46 -12.21
CA GLN A 117 7.67 5.22 -11.75
C GLN A 117 7.81 3.85 -11.07
N ILE A 118 6.86 3.48 -10.20
CA ILE A 118 6.81 2.16 -9.54
C ILE A 118 6.71 1.03 -10.58
N LEU A 119 5.89 1.17 -11.62
CA LEU A 119 5.72 0.15 -12.66
C LEU A 119 6.99 -0.11 -13.48
N HIS A 120 7.77 0.95 -13.75
CA HIS A 120 8.92 0.87 -14.66
C HIS A 120 10.27 0.82 -13.94
N ASN A 121 10.30 0.84 -12.61
CA ASN A 121 11.51 0.79 -11.82
C ASN A 121 11.40 -0.26 -10.71
N GLU A 122 12.12 -1.38 -10.87
CA GLU A 122 12.07 -2.48 -9.91
C GLU A 122 12.50 -2.08 -8.49
N VAL A 123 13.45 -1.15 -8.36
CA VAL A 123 13.89 -0.67 -7.05
C VAL A 123 12.77 0.10 -6.36
N ASP A 124 12.03 0.94 -7.08
CA ASP A 124 10.90 1.68 -6.52
C ASP A 124 9.69 0.77 -6.28
N LEU A 125 9.50 -0.27 -7.10
CA LEU A 125 8.52 -1.33 -6.87
C LEU A 125 8.75 -2.06 -5.54
N ILE A 126 9.99 -2.49 -5.29
CA ILE A 126 10.36 -3.17 -4.03
C ILE A 126 10.20 -2.21 -2.84
N LYS A 127 10.59 -0.93 -2.98
CA LYS A 127 10.38 0.07 -1.92
C LYS A 127 8.90 0.26 -1.62
N PHE A 128 8.05 0.35 -2.64
CA PHE A 128 6.61 0.50 -2.46
C PHE A 128 6.00 -0.73 -1.79
N TYR A 129 6.37 -1.94 -2.24
CA TYR A 129 5.94 -3.19 -1.62
C TYR A 129 6.34 -3.27 -0.14
N ASN A 130 7.58 -2.94 0.20
CA ASN A 130 8.03 -2.91 1.59
C ASN A 130 7.36 -1.77 2.40
N PHE A 131 7.04 -0.64 1.76
CA PHE A 131 6.29 0.43 2.39
C PHE A 131 4.89 -0.03 2.84
N LEU A 132 4.19 -0.85 2.04
CA LEU A 132 2.89 -1.40 2.43
C LEU A 132 2.98 -2.16 3.76
N TYR A 133 4.00 -2.99 3.96
CA TYR A 133 4.22 -3.66 5.25
C TYR A 133 4.46 -2.65 6.38
N MET A 134 5.33 -1.67 6.14
CA MET A 134 5.71 -0.70 7.16
C MET A 134 4.54 0.19 7.59
N TRP A 135 3.71 0.61 6.65
CA TRP A 135 2.60 1.53 6.90
C TRP A 135 1.32 0.80 7.33
N CYS A 136 1.08 -0.43 6.86
CA CYS A 136 -0.19 -1.12 7.11
C CYS A 136 -0.07 -2.24 8.16
N LEU A 137 1.09 -2.91 8.28
CA LEU A 137 1.19 -4.19 8.98
C LEU A 137 2.04 -4.17 10.24
N ARG A 138 3.17 -3.43 10.22
CA ARG A 138 4.22 -3.50 11.26
C ARG A 138 3.69 -3.36 12.69
N ASN A 139 2.75 -2.44 12.89
CA ASN A 139 2.21 -2.11 14.21
C ASN A 139 0.78 -2.65 14.44
N ASN A 140 0.24 -3.43 13.50
CA ASN A 140 -1.04 -4.11 13.71
C ASN A 140 -0.89 -5.32 14.64
N ARG A 141 -1.99 -5.66 15.31
CA ARG A 141 -2.14 -6.94 16.04
C ARG A 141 -2.00 -8.10 15.06
N ALA A 142 -1.57 -9.26 15.55
CA ALA A 142 -1.25 -10.41 14.70
C ALA A 142 -2.43 -10.89 13.82
N SER A 143 -3.65 -10.97 14.37
CA SER A 143 -4.87 -11.36 13.63
C SER A 143 -5.21 -10.39 12.50
N ASP A 144 -5.13 -9.09 12.81
CA ASP A 144 -5.44 -8.02 11.86
C ASP A 144 -4.36 -7.96 10.78
N ARG A 145 -3.10 -8.26 11.16
CA ARG A 145 -1.98 -8.31 10.23
C ARG A 145 -2.14 -9.37 9.16
N THR A 146 -2.60 -10.58 9.50
CA THR A 146 -2.79 -11.65 8.51
C THR A 146 -3.87 -11.28 7.50
N THR A 147 -5.02 -10.81 7.98
CA THR A 147 -6.15 -10.39 7.12
C THR A 147 -5.72 -9.28 6.16
N VAL A 148 -5.11 -8.20 6.69
CA VAL A 148 -4.65 -7.08 5.87
C VAL A 148 -3.52 -7.49 4.93
N ALA A 149 -2.64 -8.42 5.32
CA ALA A 149 -1.59 -8.91 4.43
C ALA A 149 -2.17 -9.66 3.23
N MET A 150 -3.17 -10.51 3.45
CA MET A 150 -3.87 -11.23 2.37
C MET A 150 -4.52 -10.24 1.39
N GLU A 151 -5.27 -9.25 1.89
CA GLU A 151 -5.90 -8.22 1.04
C GLU A 151 -4.86 -7.44 0.22
N LEU A 152 -3.74 -7.03 0.85
CA LEU A 152 -2.67 -6.31 0.15
C LEU A 152 -1.97 -7.18 -0.90
N TRP A 153 -1.79 -8.47 -0.63
CA TRP A 153 -1.23 -9.41 -1.60
C TRP A 153 -2.16 -9.63 -2.79
N GLU A 154 -3.47 -9.73 -2.57
CA GLU A 154 -4.46 -9.82 -3.65
C GLU A 154 -4.53 -8.55 -4.49
N LEU A 155 -4.24 -7.38 -3.91
CA LEU A 155 -4.15 -6.13 -4.66
C LEU A 155 -2.82 -5.98 -5.40
N PHE A 156 -1.71 -6.45 -4.81
CA PHE A 156 -0.36 -6.24 -5.33
C PHE A 156 0.05 -7.30 -6.35
N PHE A 157 -0.30 -8.56 -6.11
CA PHE A 157 0.01 -9.69 -6.98
C PHE A 157 -1.17 -10.05 -7.89
N THR A 158 -0.91 -10.80 -8.95
CA THR A 158 -1.94 -11.39 -9.83
C THR A 158 -1.52 -12.78 -10.29
N GLU A 159 -2.47 -13.68 -10.54
CA GLU A 159 -2.19 -15.00 -11.12
C GLU A 159 -1.89 -14.91 -12.62
N ASP A 160 -2.46 -13.91 -13.30
CA ASP A 160 -2.32 -13.70 -14.74
C ASP A 160 -1.02 -12.96 -15.08
N SER A 161 -0.66 -12.93 -16.37
CA SER A 161 0.38 -12.01 -16.83
C SER A 161 -0.03 -10.59 -16.46
N SER A 162 0.80 -9.87 -15.69
CA SER A 162 0.48 -8.50 -15.29
C SER A 162 0.24 -7.66 -16.53
N SER A 163 -1.01 -7.25 -16.76
CA SER A 163 -1.30 -6.22 -17.74
C SER A 163 -0.73 -4.93 -17.18
N MET A 164 0.43 -4.52 -17.69
CA MET A 164 1.03 -3.21 -17.38
C MET A 164 0.22 -2.08 -18.03
N GLU A 165 -1.09 -2.06 -17.79
CA GLU A 165 -1.96 -0.97 -18.17
C GLU A 165 -2.09 -0.01 -16.99
N CYS A 166 -1.86 1.26 -17.30
CA CYS A 166 -1.68 2.38 -16.39
C CYS A 166 -2.86 2.62 -15.41
N ASP A 167 -4.03 2.05 -15.66
CA ASP A 167 -5.27 2.56 -15.04
C ASP A 167 -5.73 1.78 -13.81
N ASN A 168 -5.17 0.60 -13.52
CA ASN A 168 -5.77 -0.29 -12.53
C ASN A 168 -5.14 -0.22 -11.13
N TYR A 169 -4.04 0.51 -10.91
CA TYR A 169 -3.33 0.64 -9.63
C TYR A 169 -3.25 -0.67 -8.81
N LYS A 170 -3.11 -1.81 -9.48
CA LYS A 170 -3.14 -3.17 -8.93
C LYS A 170 -2.20 -4.06 -9.73
N HIS A 171 -1.92 -5.26 -9.20
CA HIS A 171 -1.35 -6.38 -9.95
C HIS A 171 0.03 -6.08 -10.56
N TYR A 172 0.94 -5.55 -9.74
CA TYR A 172 2.28 -5.17 -10.15
C TYR A 172 3.19 -6.36 -10.48
N VAL A 173 2.96 -7.49 -9.82
CA VAL A 173 3.81 -8.69 -9.95
C VAL A 173 2.94 -9.91 -10.19
N CYS A 174 3.30 -10.72 -11.19
CA CYS A 174 2.68 -12.02 -11.39
C CYS A 174 3.16 -12.99 -10.30
N PHE A 175 2.23 -13.60 -9.59
CA PHE A 175 2.44 -14.71 -8.66
C PHE A 175 1.46 -15.83 -9.01
N ARG A 176 1.92 -16.78 -9.82
CA ARG A 176 1.06 -17.86 -10.37
C ARG A 176 0.32 -18.69 -9.33
N ASN A 177 0.85 -18.79 -8.12
CA ASN A 177 0.25 -19.55 -7.02
C ASN A 177 -0.38 -18.65 -5.96
N LEU A 178 -0.78 -17.41 -6.31
CA LEU A 178 -1.35 -16.46 -5.37
C LEU A 178 -2.56 -17.07 -4.64
N ARG A 179 -3.51 -17.70 -5.34
CA ARG A 179 -4.69 -18.28 -4.68
C ARG A 179 -4.33 -19.38 -3.69
N ASN A 180 -3.39 -20.23 -4.06
CA ASN A 180 -2.87 -21.28 -3.19
C ASN A 180 -2.17 -20.69 -1.95
N TRP A 181 -1.39 -19.62 -2.15
CA TRP A 181 -0.73 -18.90 -1.06
C TRP A 181 -1.75 -18.28 -0.09
N ILE A 182 -2.76 -17.58 -0.61
CA ILE A 182 -3.84 -16.99 0.19
C ILE A 182 -4.61 -18.08 0.96
N ALA A 183 -4.93 -19.20 0.30
CA ALA A 183 -5.59 -20.34 0.95
C ALA A 183 -4.74 -20.94 2.09
N PHE A 184 -3.44 -21.13 1.85
CA PHE A 184 -2.50 -21.63 2.86
C PHE A 184 -2.41 -20.70 4.07
N VAL A 185 -2.25 -19.40 3.85
CA VAL A 185 -2.18 -18.38 4.92
C VAL A 185 -3.48 -18.33 5.74
N GLY A 186 -4.63 -18.60 5.10
CA GLY A 186 -5.93 -18.67 5.76
C GLY A 186 -6.17 -19.93 6.62
N THR A 187 -5.24 -20.89 6.65
CA THR A 187 -5.40 -22.11 7.46
C THR A 187 -5.11 -21.87 8.95
N ASN A 188 -5.74 -22.68 9.81
CA ASN A 188 -5.39 -22.71 11.25
C ASN A 188 -3.92 -23.11 11.47
N SER A 189 -3.39 -24.01 10.63
CA SER A 189 -1.98 -24.42 10.69
C SER A 189 -1.05 -23.21 10.52
N PHE A 190 -1.36 -22.32 9.57
CA PHE A 190 -0.58 -21.11 9.40
C PHE A 190 -0.67 -20.18 10.62
N ALA A 191 -1.89 -19.94 11.10
CA ALA A 191 -2.13 -19.05 12.23
C ALA A 191 -1.48 -19.54 13.54
N GLU A 192 -1.35 -20.86 13.73
CA GLU A 192 -0.74 -21.47 14.91
C GLU A 192 0.80 -21.47 14.87
N ASN A 193 1.39 -21.59 13.66
CA ASN A 193 2.82 -21.83 13.51
C ASN A 193 3.61 -20.63 12.97
N PHE A 194 2.95 -19.68 12.31
CA PHE A 194 3.63 -18.59 11.60
C PHE A 194 3.02 -17.22 11.92
N SER A 195 3.77 -16.18 11.58
CA SER A 195 3.30 -14.80 11.62
C SER A 195 3.82 -14.05 10.40
N ILE A 196 3.09 -13.03 9.95
CA ILE A 196 3.56 -12.15 8.88
C ILE A 196 4.67 -11.25 9.45
N SER A 197 5.91 -11.68 9.25
CA SER A 197 7.12 -10.93 9.59
C SER A 197 7.57 -10.07 8.41
N ALA A 198 8.44 -9.09 8.69
CA ALA A 198 9.02 -8.25 7.63
C ALA A 198 9.86 -9.07 6.64
N ASP A 199 10.53 -10.10 7.14
CA ASP A 199 11.33 -11.01 6.33
C ASP A 199 10.44 -11.88 5.43
N LEU A 200 9.39 -12.50 5.97
CA LEU A 200 8.42 -13.25 5.15
C LEU A 200 7.79 -12.37 4.08
N TRP A 201 7.34 -11.18 4.46
CA TRP A 201 6.78 -10.21 3.53
C TRP A 201 7.76 -9.92 2.38
N HIS A 202 9.00 -9.56 2.72
CA HIS A 202 10.03 -9.20 1.75
C HIS A 202 10.40 -10.37 0.83
N GLN A 203 10.65 -11.56 1.39
CA GLN A 203 11.06 -12.74 0.63
C GLN A 203 9.95 -13.25 -0.28
N LEU A 204 8.67 -13.07 0.08
CA LEU A 204 7.54 -13.45 -0.78
C LEU A 204 7.59 -12.73 -2.15
N PHE A 205 8.09 -11.49 -2.21
CA PHE A 205 8.25 -10.77 -3.49
C PHE A 205 9.16 -11.52 -4.46
N TYR A 206 10.27 -12.06 -3.97
CA TYR A 206 11.22 -12.82 -4.79
C TYR A 206 10.69 -14.22 -5.08
N PHE A 207 10.09 -14.86 -4.09
CA PHE A 207 9.44 -16.16 -4.23
C PHE A 207 8.34 -16.14 -5.31
N ALA A 208 7.54 -15.08 -5.37
CA ALA A 208 6.49 -14.92 -6.36
C ALA A 208 7.01 -14.92 -7.81
N LYS A 209 8.26 -14.52 -8.02
CA LYS A 209 8.90 -14.45 -9.35
C LYS A 209 9.59 -15.75 -9.77
N LEU A 210 9.59 -16.78 -8.94
CA LEU A 210 10.16 -18.08 -9.31
C LEU A 210 9.37 -18.68 -10.48
N GLU A 211 10.07 -19.10 -11.53
CA GLU A 211 9.43 -19.70 -12.70
C GLU A 211 8.88 -21.11 -12.42
N SER A 212 9.51 -21.83 -11.48
CA SER A 212 9.15 -23.18 -11.04
C SER A 212 9.59 -23.39 -9.58
N TYR A 213 8.86 -24.24 -8.85
CA TYR A 213 9.28 -24.72 -7.54
C TYR A 213 10.25 -25.90 -7.60
N GLU A 214 10.56 -26.41 -8.80
CA GLU A 214 11.63 -27.41 -8.97
C GLU A 214 13.02 -26.81 -8.76
N THR A 215 13.16 -25.49 -8.97
CA THR A 215 14.39 -24.75 -8.65
C THR A 215 14.43 -24.25 -7.22
N TYR A 216 13.35 -24.48 -6.44
CA TYR A 216 13.29 -24.12 -5.03
C TYR A 216 14.07 -25.14 -4.20
N SER A 217 15.12 -24.68 -3.51
CA SER A 217 15.83 -25.50 -2.54
C SER A 217 15.47 -25.10 -1.13
N THR A 218 15.03 -26.05 -0.30
CA THR A 218 14.85 -25.86 1.15
C THR A 218 16.19 -25.69 1.89
N SER A 219 17.31 -25.88 1.19
CA SER A 219 18.64 -25.53 1.72
C SER A 219 18.95 -24.04 1.61
N ASP A 220 18.18 -23.30 0.82
CA ASP A 220 18.32 -21.85 0.71
C ASP A 220 17.67 -21.19 1.93
N SER A 221 18.13 -19.99 2.30
CA SER A 221 17.70 -19.30 3.52
C SER A 221 16.31 -18.65 3.40
N TRP A 222 15.31 -19.43 2.94
CA TRP A 222 13.92 -18.98 2.87
C TRP A 222 13.26 -18.99 4.26
N PRO A 223 12.24 -18.15 4.47
CA PRO A 223 11.39 -18.25 5.64
C PRO A 223 10.69 -19.61 5.69
N LEU A 224 10.62 -20.23 6.87
CA LEU A 224 9.96 -21.53 7.09
C LEU A 224 8.51 -21.60 6.60
N ALA A 225 7.81 -20.47 6.58
CA ALA A 225 6.45 -20.39 6.04
C ALA A 225 6.39 -20.64 4.52
N LEU A 226 7.43 -20.25 3.77
CA LEU A 226 7.52 -20.55 2.33
C LEU A 226 7.86 -22.02 2.09
N ASP A 227 8.76 -22.60 2.89
CA ASP A 227 9.05 -24.05 2.83
C ASP A 227 7.77 -24.86 3.09
N SER A 228 7.05 -24.50 4.15
CA SER A 228 5.79 -25.16 4.54
C SER A 228 4.71 -24.99 3.47
N PHE A 229 4.68 -23.86 2.77
CA PHE A 229 3.78 -23.65 1.63
C PHE A 229 4.12 -24.57 0.44
N VAL A 230 5.40 -24.73 0.12
CA VAL A 230 5.84 -25.65 -0.95
C VAL A 230 5.47 -27.09 -0.61
N GLU A 231 5.60 -27.51 0.65
CA GLU A 231 5.15 -28.83 1.10
C GLU A 231 3.62 -28.98 1.03
N TRP A 232 2.89 -27.98 1.51
CA TRP A 232 1.42 -27.96 1.50
C TRP A 232 0.85 -28.02 0.07
N SER A 233 1.42 -27.25 -0.86
CA SER A 233 0.98 -27.24 -2.26
C SER A 233 1.23 -28.58 -2.97
N LYS A 234 2.31 -29.29 -2.65
CA LYS A 234 2.59 -30.64 -3.17
C LYS A 234 1.59 -31.68 -2.66
N GLN A 235 1.14 -31.56 -1.41
CA GLN A 235 0.14 -32.47 -0.82
C GLN A 235 -1.22 -32.30 -1.50
N GLY A 236 -1.69 -31.07 -1.74
CA GLY A 236 -2.96 -30.81 -2.44
C GLY A 236 -3.01 -31.37 -3.87
N GLN A 237 -1.91 -31.24 -4.63
CA GLN A 237 -1.81 -31.83 -5.98
C GLN A 237 -1.80 -33.37 -5.98
N SER A 238 -1.37 -33.98 -4.87
CA SER A 238 -1.36 -35.45 -4.72
C SER A 238 -2.77 -36.00 -4.51
N GLU A 239 -3.65 -35.24 -3.85
CA GLU A 239 -5.02 -35.63 -3.56
C GLU A 239 -5.94 -35.43 -4.78
N GLU A 240 -5.79 -34.35 -5.53
CA GLU A 240 -6.51 -34.13 -6.81
C GLU A 240 -6.18 -35.20 -7.86
N ASN A 241 -4.89 -35.51 -8.06
CA ASN A 241 -4.47 -36.55 -9.01
C ASN A 241 -4.94 -37.96 -8.63
N ASN A 242 -5.24 -38.21 -7.37
CA ASN A 242 -5.81 -39.48 -6.91
C ASN A 242 -7.33 -39.53 -7.07
N MET A 243 -8.03 -38.39 -7.05
CA MET A 243 -9.48 -38.32 -7.31
C MET A 243 -9.82 -38.42 -8.80
N GLU A 244 -9.00 -37.89 -9.70
CA GLU A 244 -9.22 -38.02 -11.16
C GLU A 244 -8.92 -39.43 -11.72
N ARG A 245 -8.38 -40.33 -10.90
CA ARG A 245 -8.09 -41.72 -11.26
C ARG A 245 -9.16 -42.73 -10.84
N TYR A 246 -10.29 -42.26 -10.31
CA TYR A 246 -11.49 -43.05 -10.01
C TYR A 246 -12.69 -42.56 -10.83
#